data_AF-A0A522Z0Q0-F1
#
_entry.id   AF-A0A522Z0Q0-F1
#
_cell.length_a   1.000
_cell.length_b   1.000
_cell.length_c   1.000
_cell.angle_alpha   90.00
_cell.angle_beta   90.00
_cell.angle_gamma   90.00
#
_symmetry.space_group_name_H-M   'P 1'
#
loop_
_entity.id
_entity.type
_entity.pdbx_description
1 polymer ?
#
loop_
_entity_poly.entity_id
_entity_poly.type
_entity_poly.pdbx_seq_one_letter_code
_entity_poly.pdbx_strand_id
1 'polypeptide(L)' 'IDPTAKVVMVTSVEQKQIVQDAMKIGARDYIVKPFDRSNVGLVLNKVMRQK' A
#
# COMPACT_ATOMS: atom_id res chain seq x y z
N ILE A 1 7.99 -0.64 18.08
CA ILE A 1 7.53 -0.48 16.68
C ILE A 1 8.62 -1.08 15.81
N ASP A 2 8.30 -2.05 14.96
CA ASP A 2 9.27 -2.75 14.10
C ASP A 2 9.66 -1.84 12.91
N PRO A 3 10.92 -1.37 12.83
CA PRO A 3 11.37 -0.53 11.71
C PRO A 3 11.40 -1.26 10.37
N THR A 4 11.36 -2.60 10.38
CA THR A 4 11.39 -3.44 9.19
C THR A 4 9.99 -3.80 8.69
N ALA A 5 8.95 -3.41 9.41
CA ALA A 5 7.57 -3.66 9.04
C ALA A 5 7.24 -3.03 7.67
N LYS A 6 6.61 -3.84 6.80
CA LYS A 6 6.11 -3.38 5.50
C LYS A 6 4.67 -2.90 5.65
N VAL A 7 4.43 -1.63 5.38
CA VAL A 7 3.10 -1.00 5.55
C VAL A 7 2.43 -0.83 4.20
N VAL A 8 1.16 -1.22 4.10
CA VAL A 8 0.29 -0.98 2.92
C VAL A 8 -0.90 -0.16 3.38
N MET A 9 -1.18 0.95 2.70
CA MET A 9 -2.31 1.83 3.03
C MET A 9 -3.59 1.35 2.35
N VAL A 10 -4.74 1.48 3.02
CA VAL A 10 -6.06 1.11 2.46
C VAL A 10 -7.07 2.22 2.71
N THR A 11 -7.65 2.81 1.66
CA THR A 11 -8.48 4.03 1.78
C THR A 11 -9.40 4.26 0.59
N SER A 12 -10.39 5.15 0.71
CA SER A 12 -11.26 5.57 -0.41
C SER A 12 -10.74 6.82 -1.14
N VAL A 13 -9.54 7.28 -0.81
CA VAL A 13 -8.94 8.48 -1.40
C VAL A 13 -8.08 8.12 -2.60
N GLU A 14 -8.46 8.64 -3.77
CA GLU A 14 -7.76 8.38 -5.05
C GLU A 14 -6.87 9.54 -5.51
N GLN A 15 -6.79 10.60 -4.72
CA GLN A 15 -5.98 11.76 -5.08
C GLN A 15 -4.50 11.36 -5.16
N LYS A 16 -3.92 11.49 -6.35
CA LYS A 16 -2.52 11.12 -6.62
C LYS A 16 -1.53 11.73 -5.63
N GLN A 17 -1.79 12.96 -5.18
CA GLN A 17 -0.94 13.65 -4.20
C GLN A 17 -0.86 12.88 -2.87
N ILE A 18 -2.01 12.44 -2.36
CA ILE A 18 -2.10 11.73 -1.08
C ILE A 18 -1.43 10.36 -1.18
N VAL A 19 -1.59 9.67 -2.32
CA VAL A 19 -0.88 8.42 -2.59
C VAL A 19 0.62 8.66 -2.59
N GLN A 20 1.11 9.67 -3.31
CA GLN A 20 2.54 9.98 -3.37
C GLN A 20 3.12 10.33 -2.00
N ASP A 21 2.40 11.09 -1.19
CA ASP A 21 2.86 11.48 0.14
C ASP A 21 2.89 10.27 1.08
N ALA A 22 1.91 9.37 1.01
CA ALA A 22 1.94 8.09 1.73
C ALA A 22 3.15 7.22 1.35
N MET A 23 3.52 7.18 0.07
CA MET A 23 4.71 6.46 -0.38
C MET A 23 6.00 7.10 0.17
N LYS A 24 6.09 8.44 0.17
CA LYS A 24 7.26 9.18 0.70
C LYS A 24 7.51 8.93 2.19
N ILE A 25 6.45 8.79 2.99
CA ILE A 25 6.57 8.53 4.43
C ILE A 25 6.87 7.05 4.76
N GLY A 26 6.94 6.17 3.76
CA GLY A 26 7.38 4.78 3.94
C GLY A 26 6.33 3.70 3.68
N ALA A 27 5.14 4.05 3.16
CA ALA A 27 4.22 3.03 2.67
C ALA A 27 4.85 2.28 1.50
N ARG A 28 4.73 0.95 1.50
CA ARG A 28 5.24 0.06 0.45
C ARG A 28 4.26 -0.09 -0.71
N ASP A 29 2.98 0.10 -0.44
CA ASP A 29 1.94 0.15 -1.48
C ASP A 29 0.65 0.78 -0.95
N TYR A 30 -0.32 0.91 -1.84
CA TYR A 30 -1.60 1.58 -1.60
C TYR A 30 -2.75 0.82 -2.25
N ILE A 31 -3.85 0.63 -1.52
CA ILE A 31 -5.07 -0.04 -1.97
C ILE A 31 -6.23 0.95 -1.85
N VAL A 32 -6.88 1.22 -2.98
CA VAL A 32 -8.08 2.06 -3.02
C VAL A 32 -9.33 1.20 -2.81
N LYS A 33 -10.29 1.71 -2.04
CA LYS A 33 -11.62 1.15 -1.87
C LYS A 33 -12.59 1.70 -2.92
N PRO A 34 -13.53 0.89 -3.43
CA PRO A 34 -13.69 -0.55 -3.17
C PRO A 34 -12.60 -1.38 -3.87
N PHE A 35 -12.21 -2.50 -3.26
CA PHE A 35 -11.20 -3.40 -3.82
C PHE A 35 -11.71 -4.83 -3.91
N ASP A 36 -11.20 -5.56 -4.89
CA ASP A 36 -11.40 -6.99 -5.02
C ASP A 36 -10.36 -7.78 -4.22
N ARG A 37 -10.74 -8.96 -3.73
CA ARG A 37 -9.83 -9.84 -2.96
C ARG A 37 -8.58 -10.22 -3.75
N SER A 38 -8.70 -10.37 -5.07
CA SER A 38 -7.58 -10.65 -5.98
C SER A 38 -6.56 -9.51 -5.98
N ASN A 39 -7.02 -8.26 -6.02
CA ASN A 39 -6.16 -7.08 -6.01
C ASN A 39 -5.33 -7.00 -4.72
N VAL A 40 -5.97 -7.27 -3.57
CA VAL A 40 -5.26 -7.32 -2.28
C VAL A 40 -4.15 -8.37 -2.29
N GLY A 41 -4.43 -9.58 -2.77
CA GLY A 41 -3.44 -10.65 -2.87
C GLY A 41 -2.24 -10.29 -3.75
N LEU A 42 -2.48 -9.61 -4.87
CA LEU A 42 -1.41 -9.14 -5.77
C LEU A 42 -0.50 -8.11 -5.09
N VAL A 43 -1.10 -7.13 -4.40
CA VAL A 43 -0.37 -6.08 -3.68
C VAL A 43 0.46 -6.67 -2.54
N LEU A 44 -0.12 -7.54 -1.73
CA LEU A 44 0.61 -8.19 -0.64
C LEU A 44 1.79 -9.03 -1.16
N ASN A 45 1.57 -9.84 -2.19
CA ASN A 45 2.64 -10.63 -2.81
C ASN A 45 3.76 -9.75 -3.38
N LYS A 46 3.41 -8.60 -3.98
CA LYS A 46 4.38 -7.63 -4.49
C LYS A 46 5.22 -7.04 -3.35
N VAL A 47 4.58 -6.60 -2.26
CA VAL A 47 5.26 -6.01 -1.10
C VAL A 47 6.14 -7.04 -0.39
N MET A 48 5.68 -8.28 -0.26
CA MET A 48 6.47 -9.36 0.36
C MET A 48 7.75 -9.66 -0.44
N ARG A 49 7.72 -9.58 -1.78
CA ARG A 49 8.89 -9.81 -2.65
C ARG A 49 9.88 -8.66 -2.72
N GLN A 50 9.51 -7.43 -2.36
CA GLN A 50 10.45 -6.32 -2.32
C GLN A 50 11.51 -6.58 -1.23
N LYS A 51 12.78 -6.56 -1.61
CA LYS A 51 13.93 -6.69 -0.70
C LYS A 51 14.06 -5.46 0.18
#